data_AF-A0A7R9WJ55-F1
#
_entry.id   AF-A0A7R9WJ55-F1
#
_cell.length_a   1.000
_cell.length_b   1.000
_cell.length_c   1.000
_cell.angle_alpha   90.00
_cell.angle_beta   90.00
_cell.angle_gamma   90.00
#
_symmetry.space_group_name_H-M   'P 1'
#
loop_
_entity.id
_entity.type
_entity.pdbx_description
1 polymer ?
#
loop_
_entity_poly.entity_id
_entity_poly.type
_entity_poly.pdbx_seq_one_letter_code
_entity_poly.pdbx_strand_id
1 'polypeptide(L)'
;HFANGMWGCIAVGLLSEPYRQSVAYSNDKHVGWFYSWGRGSGDANLLLAEVCGILFIIGWVTALMVPFFLLLNFLGMFRVDPLEEEVGLDISHHKGAAYDLTG
;
A
#
# COMPACT_ATOMS: atom_id res chain seq x y z
N HIS A 1 5.40 0.01 3.73
CA HIS A 1 3.97 0.17 3.40
C HIS A 1 3.55 -0.68 2.22
N PHE A 2 3.97 -0.39 0.98
CA PHE A 2 3.54 -1.11 -0.23
C PHE A 2 3.70 -2.64 -0.16
N ALA A 3 4.94 -3.15 -0.08
CA ALA A 3 5.21 -4.59 -0.07
C ALA A 3 4.58 -5.30 1.14
N ASN A 4 4.68 -4.70 2.34
CA ASN A 4 4.07 -5.27 3.56
C ASN A 4 2.53 -5.27 3.48
N GLY A 5 1.91 -4.29 2.84
CA GLY A 5 0.47 -4.24 2.60
C GLY A 5 0.02 -5.35 1.66
N MET A 6 0.74 -5.55 0.54
CA MET A 6 0.51 -6.67 -0.36
C MET A 6 0.66 -8.01 0.36
N TRP A 7 1.70 -8.16 1.18
CA TRP A 7 1.88 -9.35 1.99
C TRP A 7 0.71 -9.59 2.94
N GLY A 8 0.19 -8.53 3.58
CA GLY A 8 -0.99 -8.63 4.44
C GLY A 8 -2.21 -9.22 3.74
N CYS A 9 -2.54 -8.72 2.54
CA CYS A 9 -3.62 -9.25 1.71
C CYS A 9 -3.38 -10.72 1.31
N ILE A 10 -2.17 -11.06 0.87
CA ILE A 10 -1.82 -12.45 0.53
C ILE A 10 -1.95 -13.36 1.76
N ALA A 11 -1.50 -12.89 2.92
CA ALA A 11 -1.60 -13.63 4.18
C ALA A 11 -3.05 -13.87 4.59
N VAL A 12 -3.97 -12.92 4.37
CA VAL A 12 -5.42 -13.14 4.56
C VAL A 12 -5.90 -14.27 3.65
N GLY A 13 -5.57 -14.20 2.36
CA GLY A 13 -5.94 -15.22 1.38
C GLY A 13 -5.42 -16.64 1.68
N LEU A 14 -4.25 -16.74 2.30
CA LEU A 14 -3.63 -18.03 2.64
C LEU A 14 -4.05 -18.55 4.02
N LEU A 15 -4.19 -17.67 5.01
CA LEU A 15 -4.17 -18.01 6.44
C LEU A 15 -5.44 -17.61 7.21
N SER A 16 -6.49 -17.11 6.55
CA SER A 16 -7.75 -16.79 7.23
C SER A 16 -8.36 -18.04 7.90
N GLU A 17 -8.38 -18.05 9.22
CA GLU A 17 -8.82 -19.18 10.03
C GLU A 17 -10.36 -19.23 10.13
N PRO A 18 -10.99 -20.39 9.90
CA PRO A 18 -12.45 -20.45 9.75
C PRO A 18 -13.27 -20.00 10.96
N TYR A 19 -12.87 -20.36 12.18
CA TYR A 19 -13.63 -19.98 13.37
C TYR A 19 -13.61 -18.47 13.58
N ARG A 20 -12.45 -17.84 13.49
CA ARG A 20 -12.30 -16.37 13.58
C ARG A 20 -13.05 -15.67 12.46
N GLN A 21 -13.03 -16.21 11.25
CA GLN A 21 -13.78 -15.66 10.12
C GLN A 21 -15.29 -15.76 10.35
N SER A 22 -15.79 -16.89 10.87
CA SER A 22 -17.18 -17.06 11.25
C SER A 22 -17.59 -16.10 12.38
N VAL A 23 -16.75 -15.91 13.39
CA VAL A 23 -17.03 -14.97 14.49
C VAL A 23 -17.08 -13.53 14.00
N ALA A 24 -16.18 -13.14 13.09
CA ALA A 24 -16.10 -11.77 12.59
C ALA A 24 -17.17 -11.44 11.52
N TYR A 25 -17.48 -12.40 10.63
CA TYR A 25 -18.27 -12.15 9.42
C TYR A 25 -19.51 -13.03 9.28
N SER A 26 -19.78 -13.93 10.24
CA SER A 26 -20.85 -14.94 10.15
C SER A 26 -20.78 -15.77 8.86
N ASN A 27 -19.58 -15.97 8.33
CA ASN A 27 -19.33 -16.64 7.06
C ASN A 27 -17.92 -17.25 7.04
N ASP A 28 -17.86 -18.57 6.88
CA ASP A 28 -16.62 -19.33 6.74
C ASP A 28 -16.63 -20.18 5.45
N LYS A 29 -17.37 -19.76 4.43
CA LYS A 29 -17.51 -20.48 3.16
C LYS A 29 -16.19 -20.49 2.38
N HIS A 30 -15.54 -19.34 2.29
CA HIS A 30 -14.26 -19.16 1.58
C HIS A 30 -13.20 -18.75 2.60
N VAL A 31 -12.44 -19.72 3.10
CA VAL A 31 -11.42 -19.55 4.14
C VAL A 31 -10.03 -19.44 3.53
N GLY A 32 -9.01 -19.23 4.36
CA GLY A 32 -7.62 -19.24 3.91
C GLY A 32 -7.29 -20.55 3.17
N TRP A 33 -6.54 -20.44 2.08
CA TRP A 33 -6.33 -21.58 1.16
C TRP A 33 -5.76 -22.82 1.85
N PHE A 34 -4.88 -22.67 2.84
CA PHE A 34 -4.37 -23.81 3.60
C PHE A 34 -5.44 -24.49 4.47
N TYR A 35 -6.38 -23.73 5.03
CA TYR A 35 -7.53 -24.31 5.75
C TYR A 35 -8.53 -24.97 4.80
N SER A 36 -8.68 -24.45 3.59
CA SER A 36 -9.49 -25.06 2.53
C SER A 36 -8.99 -26.47 2.19
N TRP A 37 -7.67 -26.65 2.04
CA TRP A 37 -7.05 -27.97 1.86
C TRP A 37 -7.30 -28.91 3.05
N GLY A 38 -7.21 -28.40 4.28
CA GLY A 38 -7.55 -29.16 5.49
C GLY A 38 -9.01 -29.62 5.55
N ARG A 39 -9.91 -28.97 4.82
CA ARG A 39 -11.33 -29.36 4.64
C ARG A 39 -11.56 -30.30 3.46
N GLY A 40 -10.51 -30.78 2.79
CA GLY A 40 -10.62 -31.60 1.58
C GLY A 40 -11.05 -30.84 0.34
N SER A 41 -10.92 -29.50 0.35
CA SER A 41 -11.25 -28.60 -0.76
C SER A 41 -10.00 -27.94 -1.33
N GLY A 42 -10.05 -27.52 -2.59
CA GLY A 42 -9.03 -26.68 -3.21
C GLY A 42 -9.43 -25.21 -3.35
N ASP A 43 -10.55 -24.81 -2.70
CA ASP A 43 -11.16 -23.51 -2.86
C ASP A 43 -10.20 -22.36 -2.50
N ALA A 44 -9.85 -21.58 -3.51
CA ALA A 44 -8.94 -20.44 -3.46
C ALA A 44 -9.66 -19.10 -3.68
N ASN A 45 -10.99 -19.03 -3.57
CA ASN A 45 -11.76 -17.82 -3.86
C ASN A 45 -11.30 -16.61 -3.04
N LEU A 46 -11.03 -16.80 -1.73
CA LEU A 46 -10.54 -15.72 -0.88
C LEU A 46 -9.15 -15.23 -1.34
N LEU A 47 -8.24 -16.15 -1.66
CA LEU A 47 -6.90 -15.80 -2.15
C LEU A 47 -6.96 -15.03 -3.48
N LEU A 48 -7.79 -15.48 -4.42
CA LEU A 48 -7.97 -14.80 -5.69
C LEU A 48 -8.61 -13.42 -5.52
N ALA A 49 -9.56 -13.27 -4.60
CA ALA A 49 -10.16 -11.97 -4.27
C ALA A 49 -9.12 -10.98 -3.75
N GLU A 50 -8.24 -11.41 -2.83
CA GLU A 50 -7.14 -10.58 -2.32
C GLU A 50 -6.14 -10.19 -3.43
N VAL A 51 -5.79 -11.11 -4.33
CA VAL A 51 -4.91 -10.79 -5.48
C VAL A 51 -5.58 -9.79 -6.43
N CYS A 52 -6.86 -9.97 -6.75
CA CYS A 52 -7.62 -9.00 -7.54
C CYS A 52 -7.66 -7.63 -6.86
N GLY A 53 -7.85 -7.58 -5.54
CA GLY A 53 -7.81 -6.36 -4.74
C GLY A 53 -6.45 -5.66 -4.81
N ILE A 54 -5.35 -6.40 -4.68
CA ILE A 54 -3.98 -5.85 -4.82
C ILE A 54 -3.79 -5.23 -6.20
N LEU A 55 -4.12 -5.97 -7.27
CA LEU A 55 -3.98 -5.48 -8.64
C LEU A 55 -4.84 -4.25 -8.91
N PHE A 56 -6.06 -4.24 -8.38
CA PHE A 56 -6.94 -3.09 -8.46
C PHE A 56 -6.36 -1.86 -7.74
N ILE A 57 -5.85 -2.02 -6.51
CA ILE A 57 -5.23 -0.93 -5.76
C ILE A 57 -4.01 -0.37 -6.51
N ILE A 58 -3.13 -1.24 -7.01
CA ILE A 58 -1.97 -0.83 -7.82
C ILE A 58 -2.45 -0.04 -9.05
N GLY A 59 -3.36 -0.62 -9.83
CA GLY A 59 -3.88 0.01 -11.04
C GLY A 59 -4.55 1.35 -10.76
N TRP A 60 -5.41 1.42 -9.76
CA TRP A 60 -6.15 2.62 -9.36
C TRP A 60 -5.21 3.73 -8.89
N VAL A 61 -4.30 3.42 -7.96
CA VAL A 61 -3.36 4.41 -7.41
C VAL A 61 -2.42 4.90 -8.50
N THR A 62 -1.87 4.01 -9.34
CA THR A 62 -1.00 4.40 -10.45
C THR A 62 -1.76 5.24 -11.48
N ALA A 63 -2.98 4.85 -11.87
CA ALA A 63 -3.78 5.56 -12.86
C ALA A 63 -4.15 6.98 -12.42
N LEU A 64 -4.31 7.23 -11.13
CA LEU A 64 -4.61 8.57 -10.61
C LEU A 64 -3.35 9.37 -10.28
N MET A 65 -2.41 8.79 -9.56
CA MET A 65 -1.26 9.52 -9.03
C MET A 65 -0.20 9.81 -10.09
N VAL A 66 0.01 8.92 -11.07
CA VAL A 66 1.02 9.16 -12.12
C VAL A 66 0.63 10.38 -12.97
N PRO A 67 -0.59 10.47 -13.56
CA PRO A 67 -0.98 11.68 -14.29
C PRO A 67 -0.96 12.94 -13.41
N PHE A 68 -1.39 12.82 -12.16
CA PHE A 68 -1.36 13.94 -11.22
C PHE A 68 0.06 14.49 -11.01
N PHE A 69 1.04 13.64 -10.71
CA PHE A 69 2.42 14.07 -10.52
C PHE A 69 3.10 14.51 -11.81
N LEU A 70 2.77 13.89 -12.95
CA LEU A 70 3.23 14.36 -14.25
C LEU A 70 2.69 15.76 -14.57
N LEU A 71 1.44 16.05 -14.23
CA LEU A 71 0.86 17.38 -14.37
C LEU A 71 1.55 18.40 -13.47
N LEU A 72 1.76 18.07 -12.19
CA LEU A 72 2.51 18.95 -11.28
C LEU A 72 3.92 19.21 -11.79
N ASN A 73 4.60 18.19 -12.33
CA ASN A 73 5.93 18.34 -12.88
C ASN A 73 5.93 19.22 -14.14
N PHE A 74 4.96 19.02 -15.03
CA PHE A 74 4.78 19.84 -16.22
C PHE A 74 4.54 21.32 -15.88
N LEU A 75 3.79 21.59 -14.81
CA LEU A 75 3.54 22.95 -14.32
C LEU A 75 4.71 23.53 -13.49
N GLY A 76 5.81 22.78 -13.29
CA GLY A 76 6.94 23.22 -12.46
C GLY A 76 6.64 23.27 -10.96
N MET A 77 5.59 22.56 -10.51
CA MET A 77 5.10 22.59 -9.13
C MET A 77 5.47 21.35 -8.31
N PHE A 78 6.11 20.35 -8.93
CA PHE A 78 6.37 19.06 -8.28
C PHE A 78 7.64 19.04 -7.41
N ARG A 79 8.69 19.72 -7.84
CA ARG A 79 10.01 19.73 -7.17
C ARG A 79 10.54 21.15 -7.10
N VAL A 80 11.26 21.46 -6.03
CA VAL A 80 11.97 22.74 -5.86
C VAL A 80 13.15 22.87 -6.84
N ASP A 81 13.68 24.08 -6.96
CA ASP A 81 14.88 24.33 -7.75
C ASP A 81 16.09 23.53 -7.20
N PRO A 82 16.99 23.01 -8.04
CA PRO A 82 18.17 22.26 -7.59
C PRO A 82 19.06 23.02 -6.59
N LEU A 83 19.16 24.35 -6.72
CA LEU A 83 19.94 25.17 -5.79
C LEU A 83 19.26 25.24 -4.41
N GLU A 84 17.92 25.33 -4.37
CA GLU A 84 17.15 25.28 -3.12
C GLU A 84 17.18 23.89 -2.49
N GLU A 85 17.26 22.83 -3.30
CA GLU A 85 17.44 21.45 -2.85
C GLU A 85 18.84 21.22 -2.24
N GLU A 86 19.88 21.80 -2.84
CA GLU A 86 21.27 21.70 -2.35
C GLU A 86 21.49 22.47 -1.04
N VAL A 87 20.92 23.68 -0.92
CA VAL A 87 20.98 24.47 0.33
C VAL A 87 20.13 23.83 1.44
N GLY A 88 19.09 23.08 1.06
CA GLY A 88 18.19 22.41 1.97
C GLY A 88 16.91 23.21 2.26
N LEU A 89 15.78 22.52 2.25
CA LEU A 89 14.43 23.11 2.37
C LEU A 89 14.18 23.84 3.69
N ASP A 90 14.87 23.46 4.76
CA ASP A 90 14.77 24.14 6.05
C ASP A 90 15.28 25.59 5.96
N ILE A 91 16.39 25.80 5.25
CA ILE A 91 17.00 27.11 5.05
C ILE A 91 16.26 27.88 3.95
N SER A 92 15.97 27.23 2.81
CA SER A 92 15.39 27.89 1.64
C SER A 92 13.90 28.19 1.76
N HIS A 93 13.11 27.35 2.45
CA HIS A 93 11.65 27.50 2.58
C HIS A 93 11.16 27.75 4.02
N HIS A 94 11.88 27.32 5.05
CA HIS A 94 11.45 27.43 6.45
C HIS A 94 12.23 28.45 7.30
N LYS A 95 13.17 29.19 6.69
CA LYS A 95 13.93 30.31 7.29
C LYS A 95 14.74 29.96 8.54
N GLY A 96 15.08 28.69 8.75
CA GLY A 96 15.85 28.29 9.93
C GLY A 96 16.20 26.81 9.90
N ALA A 97 17.30 26.45 10.55
CA ALA A 97 17.72 25.05 10.65
C ALA A 97 16.84 24.29 11.65
N ALA A 98 16.54 23.02 11.37
CA ALA A 98 15.89 22.13 12.32
C ALA A 98 16.74 21.83 13.57
N TYR A 99 18.04 22.13 13.51
CA TYR A 99 19.03 21.88 14.56
C TYR A 99 19.92 23.11 14.75
N ASP A 100 20.49 23.26 15.94
CA ASP A 100 21.48 24.30 16.21
C ASP A 100 22.73 24.08 15.34
N LEU A 101 23.09 25.09 14.55
CA LEU A 101 24.28 25.07 13.68
C LEU A 101 25.54 25.54 14.43
N THR A 102 25.38 26.04 15.67
CA THR A 102 26.47 26.45 16.54
C THR A 102 26.87 25.31 17.48
N GLY A 103 27.59 24.33 16.91
CA GLY A 103 28.39 23.42 17.72
C GLY A 103 29.55 24.14 18.39
#